data_AF-T1F3Q5-F1
#
_entry.id   AF-T1F3Q5-F1
#
_cell.length_a   1.000
_cell.length_b   1.000
_cell.length_c   1.000
_cell.angle_alpha   90.00
_cell.angle_beta   90.00
_cell.angle_gamma   90.00
#
_symmetry.space_group_name_H-M   'P 1'
#
loop_
_entity.id
_entity.type
_entity.pdbx_description
1 polymer ?
#
loop_
_entity_poly.entity_id
_entity_poly.type
_entity_poly.pdbx_seq_one_letter_code
_entity_poly.pdbx_strand_id
1 'polypeptide(L)'
;MSKEREREKKDKGKKESGDETKVTRSEYFISSEPAKYRYDATIGRARAHPYVDSCPPCNKPVQCVMDEDRCTTVGNHICMLWLEQKMCDVVFKCCDGTVKAHKVVLSAYSERVLENFKKFSDQEIINVDLHEYNVNSVILFLNILYVDSERQIEDEYIAPLLELSQLLDMYPVKEACKKFLLCNHPENAIFHYVLADHYSMFEIRDPIYNYILENFLEICETKHFLWLHPERLMSLLSDDRLHVSSELDVFCAMAYWIDYNRKERIVLAPKMLRNCVRLMHISPECLVCKVEKVSWLFDNPECWAILNEAIRCHALYRSNGGDGCACCS
;
A
#
# COMPACT_ATOMS: atom_id res chain seq x y z
N MET A 1 -40.46 -42.68 34.51
CA MET A 1 -40.81 -42.02 33.23
C MET A 1 -40.23 -40.62 33.03
N SER A 2 -39.77 -39.89 34.06
CA SER A 2 -39.22 -38.52 33.86
C SER A 2 -37.74 -38.32 34.23
N LYS A 3 -36.97 -39.40 34.45
CA LYS A 3 -35.53 -39.32 34.77
C LYS A 3 -34.61 -40.05 33.78
N GLU A 4 -35.19 -40.67 32.74
CA GLU A 4 -34.45 -41.41 31.71
C GLU A 4 -34.22 -40.57 30.44
N ARG A 5 -35.09 -39.58 30.16
CA ARG A 5 -34.94 -38.67 29.00
C ARG A 5 -33.92 -37.54 29.19
N GLU A 6 -33.40 -37.33 30.39
CA GLU A 6 -32.33 -36.34 30.64
C GLU A 6 -30.92 -36.94 30.54
N ARG A 7 -30.78 -38.27 30.56
CA ARG A 7 -29.47 -38.92 30.36
C ARG A 7 -29.07 -39.02 28.89
N GLU A 8 -30.03 -39.13 27.97
CA GLU A 8 -29.75 -39.16 26.52
C GLU A 8 -29.42 -37.79 25.89
N LYS A 9 -29.65 -36.67 26.60
CA LYS A 9 -29.21 -35.33 26.14
C LYS A 9 -27.81 -34.95 26.63
N LYS A 10 -27.20 -35.70 27.55
CA LYS A 10 -25.83 -35.46 28.03
C LYS A 10 -24.74 -36.21 27.24
N ASP A 11 -25.12 -37.11 26.34
CA ASP A 11 -24.19 -37.96 25.58
C ASP A 11 -23.96 -37.54 24.11
N LYS A 12 -24.48 -36.37 23.69
CA LYS A 12 -24.27 -35.82 22.33
C LYS A 12 -23.32 -34.61 22.26
N GLY A 13 -22.52 -34.37 23.30
CA GLY A 13 -21.59 -33.23 23.38
C GLY A 13 -20.14 -33.59 23.65
N LYS A 14 -19.71 -34.82 23.35
CA LYS A 14 -18.30 -35.25 23.45
C LYS A 14 -17.84 -35.83 22.11
N LYS A 15 -16.73 -35.31 21.60
CA LYS A 15 -16.08 -35.45 20.27
C LYS A 15 -16.37 -34.22 19.41
N GLU A 16 -15.43 -33.33 19.09
CA GLU A 16 -13.97 -33.43 18.99
C GLU A 16 -13.35 -32.14 19.57
N SER A 17 -12.55 -32.26 20.62
CA SER A 17 -11.58 -31.23 20.99
C SER A 17 -10.23 -31.69 20.42
N GLY A 18 -9.99 -31.39 19.14
CA GLY A 18 -8.61 -31.27 18.68
C GLY A 18 -8.01 -30.05 19.40
N ASP A 19 -6.75 -30.15 19.81
CA ASP A 19 -5.99 -29.03 20.35
C ASP A 19 -6.00 -27.87 19.32
N GLU A 20 -6.97 -26.97 19.43
CA GLU A 20 -7.02 -25.73 18.69
C GLU A 20 -6.25 -24.69 19.49
N THR A 21 -4.95 -24.58 19.22
CA THR A 21 -4.16 -23.46 19.77
C THR A 21 -4.58 -22.18 19.06
N LYS A 22 -5.36 -21.36 19.77
CA LYS A 22 -5.77 -20.02 19.33
C LYS A 22 -4.60 -19.06 19.54
N VAL A 23 -4.07 -18.49 18.46
CA VAL A 23 -2.96 -17.54 18.50
C VAL A 23 -3.48 -16.14 18.22
N THR A 24 -3.17 -15.18 19.09
CA THR A 24 -3.62 -13.78 18.95
C THR A 24 -2.57 -12.87 18.30
N ARG A 25 -3.03 -11.79 17.65
CA ARG A 25 -2.23 -10.77 16.95
C ARG A 25 -1.03 -10.23 17.75
N SER A 26 -1.16 -10.12 19.07
CA SER A 26 -0.13 -9.56 19.96
C SER A 26 1.02 -10.52 20.30
N GLU A 27 0.84 -11.83 20.10
CA GLU A 27 1.79 -12.84 20.60
C GLU A 27 2.85 -13.26 19.57
N TYR A 28 2.74 -12.83 18.30
CA TYR A 28 3.53 -13.37 17.19
C TYR A 28 4.54 -12.41 16.52
N PHE A 29 4.38 -11.09 16.67
CA PHE A 29 5.03 -10.13 15.75
C PHE A 29 6.00 -9.14 16.38
N ILE A 30 6.42 -9.35 17.63
CA ILE A 30 7.54 -8.59 18.20
C ILE A 30 8.86 -9.27 17.80
N SER A 31 9.31 -8.98 16.58
CA SER A 31 10.75 -8.97 16.25
C SER A 31 11.01 -7.70 15.46
N SER A 32 11.87 -6.84 15.98
CA SER A 32 12.21 -5.52 15.46
C SER A 32 13.23 -5.55 14.32
N GLU A 33 13.73 -6.71 13.94
CA GLU A 33 14.68 -6.84 12.84
C GLU A 33 14.00 -7.39 11.58
N PRO A 34 14.09 -6.70 10.43
CA PRO A 34 13.59 -7.22 9.17
C PRO A 34 14.34 -8.51 8.84
N ALA A 35 13.63 -9.60 8.53
CA ALA A 35 14.31 -10.81 8.12
C ALA A 35 15.10 -10.51 6.84
N LYS A 36 16.38 -10.90 6.82
CA LYS A 36 17.15 -10.87 5.57
C LYS A 36 16.51 -11.86 4.63
N TYR A 37 15.73 -11.38 3.67
CA TYR A 37 15.22 -12.18 2.57
C TYR A 37 16.40 -12.81 1.83
N ARG A 38 16.70 -14.07 2.14
CA ARG A 38 17.72 -14.85 1.44
C ARG A 38 17.02 -15.57 0.30
N TYR A 39 16.83 -14.86 -0.82
CA TYR A 39 16.88 -15.55 -2.11
C TYR A 39 18.33 -16.01 -2.28
N ASP A 40 18.66 -17.17 -1.70
CA ASP A 40 20.01 -17.73 -1.79
C ASP A 40 20.18 -18.24 -3.22
N ALA A 41 20.74 -17.38 -4.08
CA ALA A 41 21.07 -17.60 -5.49
C ALA A 41 22.09 -18.74 -5.68
N THR A 42 21.66 -19.95 -5.31
CA THR A 42 22.42 -21.19 -5.37
C THR A 42 21.84 -22.19 -6.34
N ILE A 43 20.91 -21.75 -7.17
CA ILE A 43 20.45 -22.49 -8.34
C ILE A 43 21.69 -22.84 -9.19
N GLY A 44 21.85 -24.12 -9.50
CA GLY A 44 23.02 -24.67 -10.19
C GLY A 44 24.27 -24.94 -9.34
N ARG A 45 24.30 -24.60 -8.04
CA ARG A 45 25.44 -24.94 -7.16
C ARG A 45 25.26 -26.32 -6.54
N ALA A 46 26.23 -27.20 -6.77
CA ALA A 46 26.31 -28.50 -6.11
C ALA A 46 26.49 -28.31 -4.59
N ARG A 47 25.60 -28.90 -3.78
CA ARG A 47 25.74 -28.99 -2.33
C ARG A 47 25.94 -30.45 -1.92
N ALA A 48 26.67 -30.68 -0.83
CA ALA A 48 26.74 -32.00 -0.23
C ALA A 48 25.35 -32.44 0.24
N HIS A 49 24.97 -33.70 -0.02
CA HIS A 49 23.70 -34.22 0.47
C HIS A 49 23.74 -34.31 2.01
N PRO A 50 22.75 -33.77 2.74
CA PRO A 50 22.82 -33.60 4.20
C PRO A 50 22.87 -34.90 5.00
N TYR A 51 22.50 -36.02 4.38
CA TYR A 51 22.48 -37.34 5.03
C TYR A 51 23.44 -38.37 4.41
N VAL A 52 24.10 -38.05 3.29
CA VAL A 52 24.89 -39.03 2.55
C VAL A 52 26.12 -38.35 1.95
N ASP A 53 27.29 -38.58 2.55
CA ASP A 53 28.53 -37.99 2.06
C ASP A 53 29.03 -38.64 0.77
N SER A 54 28.79 -39.95 0.59
CA SER A 54 29.26 -40.72 -0.56
C SER A 54 28.32 -41.86 -0.95
N CYS A 55 28.14 -42.09 -2.26
CA CYS A 55 27.29 -43.16 -2.81
C CYS A 55 27.98 -44.54 -2.68
N PRO A 56 27.44 -45.49 -1.91
CA PRO A 56 27.85 -46.89 -2.02
C PRO A 56 27.23 -47.49 -3.29
N PRO A 57 27.96 -48.31 -4.08
CA PRO A 57 29.29 -48.87 -3.83
C PRO A 57 30.47 -48.07 -4.42
N CYS A 58 30.22 -46.99 -5.17
CA CYS A 58 31.26 -46.30 -5.94
C CYS A 58 32.10 -45.29 -5.15
N ASN A 59 31.75 -45.02 -3.89
CA ASN A 59 32.41 -44.10 -2.96
C ASN A 59 32.60 -42.66 -3.50
N LYS A 60 31.79 -42.27 -4.50
CA LYS A 60 31.80 -40.91 -5.05
C LYS A 60 30.96 -39.98 -4.17
N PRO A 61 31.37 -38.72 -3.99
CA PRO A 61 30.61 -37.75 -3.20
C PRO A 61 29.21 -37.55 -3.80
N VAL A 62 28.17 -37.62 -2.97
CA VAL A 62 26.80 -37.33 -3.43
C VAL A 62 26.62 -35.83 -3.46
N GLN A 63 26.54 -35.30 -4.68
CA GLN A 63 26.26 -33.89 -4.90
C GLN A 63 24.80 -33.72 -5.30
N CYS A 64 24.09 -32.89 -4.55
CA CYS A 64 22.77 -32.40 -4.93
C CYS A 64 22.94 -31.19 -5.82
N VAL A 65 22.53 -31.33 -7.08
CA VAL A 65 22.40 -30.21 -8.00
C VAL A 65 20.93 -29.85 -8.07
N MET A 66 20.59 -28.59 -7.83
CA MET A 66 19.23 -28.11 -8.03
C MET A 66 18.97 -27.97 -9.53
N ASP A 67 17.92 -28.62 -9.99
CA ASP A 67 17.42 -28.61 -11.37
C ASP A 67 16.17 -27.72 -11.39
N GLU A 68 16.24 -26.60 -12.12
CA GLU A 68 15.17 -25.60 -12.19
C GLU A 68 13.84 -26.20 -12.66
N ASP A 69 13.86 -27.08 -13.67
CA ASP A 69 12.64 -27.68 -14.23
C ASP A 69 11.94 -28.56 -13.20
N ARG A 70 12.73 -29.32 -12.41
CA ARG A 70 12.19 -30.15 -11.32
C ARG A 70 11.65 -29.31 -10.18
N CYS A 71 12.33 -28.23 -9.80
CA CYS A 71 11.86 -27.31 -8.75
C CYS A 71 10.53 -26.67 -9.13
N THR A 72 10.40 -26.19 -10.37
CA THR A 72 9.14 -25.65 -10.91
C THR A 72 8.05 -26.71 -10.92
N THR A 73 8.38 -27.95 -11.33
CA THR A 73 7.41 -29.06 -11.30
C THR A 73 6.88 -29.31 -9.90
N VAL A 74 7.75 -29.35 -8.88
CA VAL A 74 7.33 -29.53 -7.49
C VAL A 74 6.47 -28.35 -7.02
N GLY A 75 6.86 -27.11 -7.33
CA GLY A 75 6.08 -25.91 -7.04
C GLY A 75 4.66 -26.00 -7.61
N ASN A 76 4.53 -26.41 -8.87
CA ASN A 76 3.23 -26.61 -9.52
C ASN A 76 2.37 -27.67 -8.80
N HIS A 77 2.96 -28.78 -8.36
CA HIS A 77 2.23 -29.80 -7.61
C HIS A 77 1.79 -29.30 -6.23
N ILE A 78 2.61 -28.50 -5.54
CA ILE A 78 2.25 -27.88 -4.26
C ILE A 78 1.08 -26.89 -4.46
N CYS A 79 1.09 -26.12 -5.54
CA CYS A 79 -0.04 -25.28 -5.92
C CYS A 79 -1.32 -26.10 -6.16
N MET A 80 -1.23 -27.23 -6.88
CA MET A 80 -2.39 -28.11 -7.07
C MET A 80 -2.93 -28.68 -5.76
N LEU A 81 -2.04 -29.07 -4.83
CA LEU A 81 -2.45 -29.53 -3.49
C LEU A 81 -3.19 -28.43 -2.73
N TRP A 82 -2.77 -27.16 -2.87
CA TRP A 82 -3.47 -26.03 -2.26
C TRP A 82 -4.84 -25.81 -2.88
N LEU A 83 -4.96 -25.83 -4.21
CA LEU A 83 -6.26 -25.71 -4.89
C LEU A 83 -7.22 -26.85 -4.52
N GLU A 84 -6.69 -28.05 -4.27
CA GLU A 84 -7.45 -29.22 -3.80
C GLU A 84 -7.63 -29.26 -2.27
N GLN A 85 -7.08 -28.28 -1.54
CA GLN A 85 -7.13 -28.17 -0.08
C GLN A 85 -6.59 -29.41 0.66
N LYS A 86 -5.58 -30.08 0.06
CA LYS A 86 -4.93 -31.27 0.60
C LYS A 86 -3.67 -30.88 1.37
N MET A 87 -3.41 -31.54 2.49
CA MET A 87 -2.20 -31.35 3.31
C MET A 87 -2.01 -29.93 3.88
N CYS A 88 -3.04 -29.08 3.86
CA CYS A 88 -3.00 -27.78 4.51
C CYS A 88 -2.96 -27.93 6.03
N ASP A 89 -1.99 -27.28 6.65
CA ASP A 89 -1.64 -27.30 8.08
C ASP A 89 -1.68 -25.89 8.71
N VAL A 90 -2.12 -24.89 7.93
CA VAL A 90 -2.40 -23.52 8.40
C VAL A 90 -3.83 -23.14 8.03
N VAL A 91 -4.55 -22.48 8.94
CA VAL A 91 -5.89 -21.93 8.73
C VAL A 91 -5.91 -20.45 9.14
N PHE A 92 -6.12 -19.57 8.18
CA PHE A 92 -6.37 -18.15 8.40
C PHE A 92 -7.85 -17.93 8.73
N LYS A 93 -8.15 -17.33 9.90
CA LYS A 93 -9.50 -16.95 10.32
C LYS A 93 -9.75 -15.49 9.94
N CYS A 94 -10.61 -15.27 8.97
CA CYS A 94 -10.95 -13.95 8.41
C CYS A 94 -12.26 -13.41 9.02
N CYS A 95 -12.66 -12.19 8.66
CA CYS A 95 -13.94 -11.62 9.14
C CYS A 95 -15.17 -12.38 8.60
N ASP A 96 -15.06 -12.92 7.39
CA ASP A 96 -16.15 -13.49 6.59
C ASP A 96 -15.94 -14.97 6.22
N GLY A 97 -14.93 -15.63 6.80
CA GLY A 97 -14.68 -17.04 6.57
C GLY A 97 -13.29 -17.51 6.98
N THR A 98 -12.84 -18.61 6.39
CA THR A 98 -11.52 -19.20 6.68
C THR A 98 -10.82 -19.64 5.39
N VAL A 99 -9.51 -19.48 5.34
CA VAL A 99 -8.67 -19.87 4.20
C VAL A 99 -7.56 -20.80 4.68
N LYS A 100 -7.35 -21.93 4.01
CA LYS A 100 -6.27 -22.86 4.38
C LYS A 100 -5.03 -22.66 3.52
N ALA A 101 -3.87 -22.95 4.08
CA ALA A 101 -2.58 -22.88 3.41
C ALA A 101 -1.59 -23.90 3.99
N HIS A 102 -0.40 -23.98 3.37
CA HIS A 102 0.71 -24.81 3.84
C HIS A 102 1.77 -24.00 4.60
N LYS A 103 2.14 -24.49 5.78
CA LYS A 103 3.25 -24.04 6.63
C LYS A 103 4.54 -23.99 5.84
N VAL A 104 4.84 -25.03 5.04
CA VAL A 104 6.08 -25.12 4.27
C VAL A 104 6.20 -24.00 3.23
N VAL A 105 5.11 -23.62 2.57
CA VAL A 105 5.12 -22.56 1.55
C VAL A 105 5.31 -21.20 2.21
N LEU A 106 4.53 -20.91 3.26
CA LEU A 106 4.65 -19.64 3.99
C LEU A 106 6.05 -19.48 4.61
N SER A 107 6.60 -20.56 5.17
CA SER A 107 7.94 -20.57 5.76
C SER A 107 9.05 -20.40 4.71
N ALA A 108 8.83 -20.87 3.49
CA ALA A 108 9.80 -20.70 2.40
C ALA A 108 9.98 -19.22 1.99
N TYR A 109 8.95 -18.39 2.19
CA TYR A 109 8.98 -16.97 1.84
C TYR A 109 9.31 -16.03 3.01
N SER A 110 9.23 -16.51 4.25
CA SER A 110 9.45 -15.69 5.44
C SER A 110 10.12 -16.49 6.55
N GLU A 111 11.39 -16.17 6.83
CA GLU A 111 12.14 -16.73 7.97
C GLU A 111 11.43 -16.43 9.29
N ARG A 112 10.78 -15.25 9.41
CA ARG A 112 10.00 -14.89 10.59
C ARG A 112 8.84 -15.85 10.80
N VAL A 113 8.12 -16.19 9.73
CA VAL A 113 7.03 -17.18 9.79
C VAL A 113 7.57 -18.57 10.10
N LEU A 114 8.70 -18.96 9.52
CA LEU A 114 9.38 -20.23 9.83
C LEU A 114 9.71 -20.34 11.32
N GLU A 115 10.41 -19.35 11.90
CA GLU A 115 10.78 -19.33 13.32
C GLU A 115 9.56 -19.37 14.24
N ASN A 116 8.48 -18.72 13.84
CA ASN A 116 7.24 -18.75 14.60
C ASN A 116 6.56 -20.12 14.53
N PHE A 117 6.48 -20.73 13.36
CA PHE A 117 5.83 -22.03 13.19
C PHE A 117 6.65 -23.21 13.76
N LYS A 118 7.95 -23.04 14.02
CA LYS A 118 8.79 -24.02 14.76
C LYS A 118 8.35 -24.24 16.21
N LYS A 119 7.58 -23.31 16.80
CA LYS A 119 7.07 -23.41 18.17
C LYS A 119 5.93 -24.45 18.30
N PHE A 120 5.36 -24.87 17.18
CA PHE A 120 4.22 -25.78 17.09
C PHE A 120 4.72 -27.15 16.64
N SER A 121 4.03 -28.21 17.10
CA SER A 121 4.36 -29.56 16.66
C SER A 121 4.02 -29.75 15.17
N ASP A 122 4.66 -30.71 14.51
CA ASP A 122 4.43 -30.97 13.07
C ASP A 122 3.03 -31.55 12.76
N GLN A 123 2.30 -32.01 13.79
CA GLN A 123 0.95 -32.58 13.64
C GLN A 123 -0.16 -31.55 13.93
N GLU A 124 0.19 -30.36 14.37
CA GLU A 124 -0.75 -29.35 14.83
C GLU A 124 -1.21 -28.44 13.68
N ILE A 125 -2.52 -28.18 13.59
CA ILE A 125 -3.07 -27.20 12.66
C ILE A 125 -2.91 -25.80 13.28
N ILE A 126 -2.16 -24.94 12.60
CA ILE A 126 -1.89 -23.59 13.08
C ILE A 126 -3.03 -22.66 12.66
N ASN A 127 -3.71 -22.08 13.64
CA ASN A 127 -4.78 -21.13 13.42
C ASN A 127 -4.25 -19.69 13.53
N VAL A 128 -4.28 -18.94 12.44
CA VAL A 128 -3.81 -17.55 12.36
C VAL A 128 -5.03 -16.63 12.32
N ASP A 129 -5.16 -15.77 13.33
CA ASP A 129 -6.26 -14.79 13.42
C ASP A 129 -5.98 -13.57 12.53
N LEU A 130 -6.84 -13.36 11.53
CA LEU A 130 -6.83 -12.27 10.55
C LEU A 130 -8.25 -11.67 10.42
N HIS A 131 -9.01 -11.57 11.52
CA HIS A 131 -10.39 -11.06 11.52
C HIS A 131 -10.56 -9.61 11.01
N GLU A 132 -9.48 -8.88 10.75
CA GLU A 132 -9.50 -7.55 10.12
C GLU A 132 -9.55 -7.61 8.58
N TYR A 133 -9.28 -8.78 8.00
CA TYR A 133 -9.21 -8.98 6.56
C TYR A 133 -10.35 -9.88 6.09
N ASN A 134 -10.82 -9.63 4.87
CA ASN A 134 -11.75 -10.53 4.19
C ASN A 134 -11.01 -11.71 3.54
N VAL A 135 -11.75 -12.78 3.28
CA VAL A 135 -11.25 -14.01 2.65
C VAL A 135 -10.58 -13.70 1.30
N ASN A 136 -11.14 -12.80 0.49
CA ASN A 136 -10.60 -12.48 -0.84
C ASN A 136 -9.20 -11.86 -0.77
N SER A 137 -8.94 -10.96 0.18
CA SER A 137 -7.61 -10.36 0.38
C SER A 137 -6.58 -11.40 0.73
N VAL A 138 -6.94 -12.36 1.60
CA VAL A 138 -6.05 -13.46 2.01
C VAL A 138 -5.85 -14.46 0.87
N ILE A 139 -6.88 -14.76 0.07
CA ILE A 139 -6.74 -15.59 -1.13
C ILE A 139 -5.80 -14.94 -2.14
N LEU A 140 -5.95 -13.64 -2.40
CA LEU A 140 -5.09 -12.91 -3.34
C LEU A 140 -3.64 -12.88 -2.84
N PHE A 141 -3.42 -12.65 -1.55
CA PHE A 141 -2.12 -12.79 -0.91
C PHE A 141 -1.50 -14.17 -1.16
N LEU A 142 -2.28 -15.25 -0.98
CA LEU A 142 -1.80 -16.61 -1.25
C LEU A 142 -1.60 -16.87 -2.74
N ASN A 143 -2.43 -16.33 -3.63
CA ASN A 143 -2.24 -16.46 -5.08
C ASN A 143 -0.89 -15.90 -5.52
N ILE A 144 -0.43 -14.79 -4.92
CA ILE A 144 0.91 -14.26 -5.20
C ILE A 144 1.99 -15.27 -4.78
N LEU A 145 1.83 -15.96 -3.64
CA LEU A 145 2.82 -16.92 -3.14
C LEU A 145 2.82 -18.27 -3.90
N TYR A 146 1.65 -18.77 -4.30
CA TYR A 146 1.50 -20.08 -4.94
C TYR A 146 1.55 -20.04 -6.46
N VAL A 147 1.06 -18.96 -7.07
CA VAL A 147 0.80 -18.86 -8.51
C VAL A 147 1.61 -17.74 -9.18
N ASP A 148 2.20 -16.83 -8.39
CA ASP A 148 2.90 -15.64 -8.89
C ASP A 148 2.00 -14.78 -9.81
N SER A 149 0.72 -14.66 -9.44
CA SER A 149 -0.29 -13.96 -10.25
C SER A 149 -0.55 -12.55 -9.74
N GLU A 150 0.39 -11.63 -10.00
CA GLU A 150 0.25 -10.20 -9.68
C GLU A 150 -0.88 -9.49 -10.47
N ARG A 151 -1.41 -10.13 -11.54
CA ARG A 151 -2.41 -9.56 -12.46
C ARG A 151 -3.80 -9.33 -11.87
N GLN A 152 -4.07 -9.89 -10.69
CA GLN A 152 -5.36 -9.80 -10.00
C GLN A 152 -5.38 -8.72 -8.92
N ILE A 153 -4.29 -7.95 -8.79
CA ILE A 153 -4.24 -6.85 -7.82
C ILE A 153 -5.11 -5.71 -8.34
N GLU A 154 -6.02 -5.26 -7.48
CA GLU A 154 -6.89 -4.10 -7.70
C GLU A 154 -6.74 -3.13 -6.52
N ASP A 155 -7.20 -1.88 -6.69
CA ASP A 155 -7.05 -0.83 -5.67
C ASP A 155 -7.73 -1.16 -4.34
N GLU A 156 -8.77 -1.99 -4.34
CA GLU A 156 -9.43 -2.38 -3.09
C GLU A 156 -8.58 -3.35 -2.25
N TYR A 157 -7.68 -4.11 -2.89
CA TYR A 157 -6.86 -5.12 -2.23
C TYR A 157 -5.44 -4.65 -1.90
N ILE A 158 -4.95 -3.58 -2.53
CA ILE A 158 -3.55 -3.15 -2.38
C ILE A 158 -3.17 -2.82 -0.93
N ALA A 159 -4.05 -2.14 -0.19
CA ALA A 159 -3.80 -1.80 1.22
C ALA A 159 -3.77 -3.07 2.11
N PRO A 160 -4.80 -3.95 2.10
CA PRO A 160 -4.73 -5.24 2.78
C PRO A 160 -3.49 -6.07 2.44
N LEU A 161 -3.09 -6.12 1.16
CA LEU A 161 -1.91 -6.87 0.73
C LEU A 161 -0.61 -6.28 1.31
N LEU A 162 -0.47 -4.96 1.32
CA LEU A 162 0.69 -4.29 1.92
C LEU A 162 0.76 -4.56 3.43
N GLU A 163 -0.36 -4.47 4.13
CA GLU A 163 -0.42 -4.79 5.56
C GLU A 163 -0.07 -6.24 5.84
N LEU A 164 -0.67 -7.19 5.10
CA LEU A 164 -0.37 -8.63 5.24
C LEU A 164 1.10 -8.92 4.92
N SER A 165 1.66 -8.27 3.89
CA SER A 165 3.08 -8.40 3.54
C SER A 165 3.98 -7.95 4.68
N GLN A 166 3.66 -6.84 5.36
CA GLN A 166 4.42 -6.35 6.51
C GLN A 166 4.16 -7.18 7.77
N LEU A 167 2.94 -7.67 7.96
CA LEU A 167 2.54 -8.52 9.09
C LEU A 167 3.19 -9.89 9.03
N LEU A 168 3.38 -10.46 7.84
CA LEU A 168 3.96 -11.80 7.66
C LEU A 168 5.41 -11.77 7.12
N ASP A 169 5.95 -10.59 6.85
CA ASP A 169 7.31 -10.38 6.30
C ASP A 169 7.51 -11.06 4.94
N MET A 170 6.53 -10.86 4.05
CA MET A 170 6.47 -11.55 2.75
C MET A 170 6.92 -10.62 1.64
N TYR A 171 8.22 -10.64 1.36
CA TYR A 171 8.84 -9.80 0.34
C TYR A 171 8.21 -9.94 -1.06
N PRO A 172 7.89 -11.14 -1.60
CA PRO A 172 7.27 -11.27 -2.92
C PRO A 172 5.95 -10.50 -3.05
N VAL A 173 5.13 -10.52 -1.99
CA VAL A 173 3.85 -9.77 -1.98
C VAL A 173 4.12 -8.28 -1.97
N LYS A 174 5.10 -7.81 -1.20
CA LYS A 174 5.50 -6.40 -1.20
C LYS A 174 6.01 -5.94 -2.58
N GLU A 175 6.81 -6.76 -3.26
CA GLU A 175 7.29 -6.46 -4.62
C GLU A 175 6.16 -6.43 -5.65
N ALA A 176 5.23 -7.38 -5.58
CA ALA A 176 4.02 -7.37 -6.42
C ALA A 176 3.22 -6.08 -6.23
N CYS A 177 3.02 -5.67 -4.97
CA CYS A 177 2.34 -4.41 -4.65
C CYS A 177 3.09 -3.19 -5.20
N LYS A 178 4.42 -3.15 -5.09
CA LYS A 178 5.23 -2.05 -5.65
C LYS A 178 5.08 -1.93 -7.16
N LYS A 179 5.14 -3.04 -7.88
CA LYS A 179 4.95 -3.05 -9.34
C LYS A 179 3.56 -2.55 -9.72
N PHE A 180 2.53 -2.99 -9.00
CA PHE A 180 1.15 -2.52 -9.22
C PHE A 180 1.03 -1.01 -9.00
N LEU A 181 1.60 -0.47 -7.92
CA LEU A 181 1.57 0.96 -7.60
C LEU A 181 2.34 1.83 -8.62
N LEU A 182 3.25 1.26 -9.40
CA LEU A 182 3.95 1.98 -10.48
C LEU A 182 3.13 2.05 -11.78
N CYS A 183 2.04 1.28 -11.91
CA CYS A 183 1.11 1.37 -13.03
C CYS A 183 0.22 2.61 -12.88
N ASN A 184 0.79 3.78 -13.18
CA ASN A 184 0.15 5.06 -12.93
C ASN A 184 -1.04 5.32 -13.87
N HIS A 185 -2.22 5.51 -13.28
CA HIS A 185 -3.40 6.08 -13.94
C HIS A 185 -3.81 7.36 -13.19
N PRO A 186 -4.23 8.44 -13.88
CA PRO A 186 -4.53 9.72 -13.23
C PRO A 186 -5.53 9.60 -12.08
N GLU A 187 -6.56 8.75 -12.25
CA GLU A 187 -7.60 8.53 -11.24
C GLU A 187 -7.06 8.03 -9.89
N ASN A 188 -5.95 7.27 -9.89
CA ASN A 188 -5.44 6.58 -8.70
C ASN A 188 -4.05 7.03 -8.26
N ALA A 189 -3.35 7.86 -9.05
CA ALA A 189 -1.97 8.26 -8.77
C ALA A 189 -1.78 8.85 -7.37
N ILE A 190 -2.72 9.69 -6.90
CA ILE A 190 -2.68 10.25 -5.54
C ILE A 190 -2.83 9.15 -4.48
N PHE A 191 -3.77 8.23 -4.67
CA PHE A 191 -3.97 7.11 -3.75
C PHE A 191 -2.71 6.25 -3.65
N HIS A 192 -2.11 5.91 -4.80
CA HIS A 192 -0.86 5.16 -4.87
C HIS A 192 0.30 5.88 -4.21
N TYR A 193 0.44 7.20 -4.42
CA TYR A 193 1.44 8.04 -3.75
C TYR A 193 1.27 8.02 -2.23
N VAL A 194 0.04 8.17 -1.74
CA VAL A 194 -0.26 8.15 -0.30
C VAL A 194 0.09 6.80 0.33
N LEU A 195 -0.20 5.69 -0.36
CA LEU A 195 0.20 4.36 0.10
C LEU A 195 1.73 4.20 0.10
N ALA A 196 2.40 4.60 -0.98
CA ALA A 196 3.86 4.53 -1.07
C ALA A 196 4.54 5.30 0.08
N ASP A 197 4.02 6.48 0.42
CA ASP A 197 4.51 7.27 1.55
C ASP A 197 4.19 6.61 2.91
N HIS A 198 2.96 6.11 3.09
CA HIS A 198 2.53 5.45 4.34
C HIS A 198 3.38 4.21 4.68
N TYR A 199 3.66 3.36 3.69
CA TYR A 199 4.45 2.14 3.85
C TYR A 199 5.96 2.35 3.65
N SER A 200 6.42 3.61 3.60
CA SER A 200 7.84 3.98 3.44
C SER A 200 8.51 3.34 2.21
N MET A 201 7.78 3.24 1.10
CA MET A 201 8.27 2.73 -0.18
C MET A 201 8.86 3.87 -1.03
N PHE A 202 9.92 4.49 -0.51
CA PHE A 202 10.50 5.72 -1.07
C PHE A 202 10.99 5.58 -2.52
N GLU A 203 11.45 4.39 -2.90
CA GLU A 203 11.95 4.10 -4.25
C GLU A 203 10.89 4.24 -5.36
N ILE A 204 9.61 4.00 -5.04
CA ILE A 204 8.49 4.18 -5.98
C ILE A 204 7.73 5.49 -5.74
N ARG A 205 7.86 6.08 -4.55
CA ARG A 205 7.15 7.32 -4.18
C ARG A 205 7.52 8.47 -5.11
N ASP A 206 8.81 8.67 -5.37
CA ASP A 206 9.28 9.80 -6.18
C ASP A 206 8.87 9.66 -7.67
N PRO A 207 8.96 8.46 -8.31
CA PRO A 207 8.36 8.23 -9.63
C PRO A 207 6.87 8.55 -9.71
N ILE A 208 6.07 8.10 -8.74
CA ILE A 208 4.62 8.38 -8.70
C ILE A 208 4.38 9.89 -8.52
N TYR A 209 5.15 10.54 -7.63
CA TYR A 209 5.01 11.98 -7.41
C TYR A 209 5.36 12.79 -8.66
N ASN A 210 6.41 12.42 -9.41
CA ASN A 210 6.73 13.07 -10.68
C ASN A 210 5.60 12.90 -11.70
N TYR A 211 4.99 11.70 -11.79
CA TYR A 211 3.80 11.50 -12.61
C TYR A 211 2.65 12.41 -12.19
N ILE A 212 2.45 12.62 -10.89
CA ILE A 212 1.44 13.55 -10.37
C ILE A 212 1.70 14.99 -10.84
N LEU A 213 2.96 15.42 -10.80
CA LEU A 213 3.35 16.77 -11.24
C LEU A 213 3.12 16.96 -12.75
N GLU A 214 3.47 15.97 -13.57
CA GLU A 214 3.33 15.99 -15.03
C GLU A 214 1.87 15.98 -15.49
N ASN A 215 0.98 15.29 -14.77
CA ASN A 215 -0.44 15.11 -15.13
C ASN A 215 -1.38 15.86 -14.18
N PHE A 216 -0.90 16.94 -13.55
CA PHE A 216 -1.61 17.63 -12.48
C PHE A 216 -3.02 18.09 -12.86
N LEU A 217 -3.21 18.58 -14.10
CA LEU A 217 -4.53 19.06 -14.56
C LEU A 217 -5.58 17.95 -14.57
N GLU A 218 -5.24 16.74 -15.01
CA GLU A 218 -6.15 15.59 -14.95
C GLU A 218 -6.37 15.13 -13.50
N ILE A 219 -5.31 15.18 -12.69
CA ILE A 219 -5.34 14.71 -11.30
C ILE A 219 -6.21 15.62 -10.42
N CYS A 220 -6.22 16.93 -10.65
CA CYS A 220 -7.00 17.86 -9.85
C CYS A 220 -8.53 17.67 -9.98
N GLU A 221 -8.98 16.98 -11.03
CA GLU A 221 -10.39 16.62 -11.27
C GLU A 221 -10.81 15.34 -10.52
N THR A 222 -9.84 14.59 -9.98
CA THR A 222 -10.10 13.30 -9.31
C THR A 222 -10.64 13.46 -7.89
N LYS A 223 -11.36 12.44 -7.41
CA LYS A 223 -11.84 12.39 -6.01
C LYS A 223 -10.69 12.32 -5.01
N HIS A 224 -9.61 11.61 -5.35
CA HIS A 224 -8.45 11.44 -4.48
C HIS A 224 -7.73 12.76 -4.21
N PHE A 225 -7.74 13.70 -5.17
CA PHE A 225 -7.23 15.06 -4.94
C PHE A 225 -7.96 15.78 -3.81
N LEU A 226 -9.29 15.67 -3.78
CA LEU A 226 -10.13 16.29 -2.74
C LEU A 226 -9.89 15.71 -1.34
N TRP A 227 -9.35 14.49 -1.25
CA TRP A 227 -9.04 13.80 -0.01
C TRP A 227 -7.61 14.03 0.50
N LEU A 228 -6.76 14.74 -0.24
CA LEU A 228 -5.41 15.07 0.22
C LEU A 228 -5.43 15.84 1.54
N HIS A 229 -4.52 15.48 2.44
CA HIS A 229 -4.25 16.24 3.66
C HIS A 229 -3.72 17.63 3.29
N PRO A 230 -4.14 18.72 3.98
CA PRO A 230 -3.78 20.07 3.59
C PRO A 230 -2.27 20.31 3.44
N GLU A 231 -1.44 19.72 4.30
CA GLU A 231 0.02 19.87 4.20
C GLU A 231 0.60 19.27 2.90
N ARG A 232 0.10 18.09 2.49
CA ARG A 232 0.52 17.44 1.25
C ARG A 232 0.04 18.23 0.03
N LEU A 233 -1.19 18.72 0.08
CA LEU A 233 -1.72 19.56 -1.00
C LEU A 233 -0.92 20.86 -1.13
N MET A 234 -0.62 21.53 -0.02
CA MET A 234 0.19 22.74 -0.05
C MET A 234 1.57 22.49 -0.65
N SER A 235 2.23 21.38 -0.25
CA SER A 235 3.51 20.99 -0.84
C SER A 235 3.42 20.68 -2.34
N LEU A 236 2.30 20.10 -2.80
CA LEU A 236 2.05 19.81 -4.21
C LEU A 236 1.85 21.11 -5.01
N LEU A 237 1.00 22.01 -4.53
CA LEU A 237 0.67 23.26 -5.22
C LEU A 237 1.83 24.25 -5.25
N SER A 238 2.71 24.22 -4.24
CA SER A 238 3.91 25.07 -4.19
C SER A 238 5.10 24.49 -4.97
N ASP A 239 5.00 23.30 -5.56
CA ASP A 239 6.11 22.70 -6.32
C ASP A 239 6.30 23.44 -7.66
N ASP A 240 7.51 23.94 -7.93
CA ASP A 240 7.82 24.66 -9.17
C ASP A 240 7.83 23.75 -10.41
N ARG A 241 7.88 22.41 -10.23
CA ARG A 241 7.87 21.43 -11.32
C ARG A 241 6.46 21.06 -11.78
N LEU A 242 5.42 21.64 -11.17
CA LEU A 242 4.04 21.36 -11.50
C LEU A 242 3.72 21.72 -12.96
N HIS A 243 3.18 20.76 -13.71
CA HIS A 243 2.82 20.99 -15.11
C HIS A 243 1.40 21.59 -15.22
N VAL A 244 1.34 22.91 -15.34
CA VAL A 244 0.11 23.70 -15.50
C VAL A 244 0.20 24.63 -16.71
N SER A 245 -0.95 25.04 -17.25
CA SER A 245 -0.96 26.02 -18.35
C SER A 245 -0.72 27.44 -17.85
N SER A 246 -1.20 27.74 -16.64
CA SER A 246 -0.96 29.00 -15.95
C SER A 246 -1.14 28.86 -14.45
N GLU A 247 -0.63 29.83 -13.68
CA GLU A 247 -0.83 29.86 -12.23
C GLU A 247 -2.32 29.99 -11.84
N LEU A 248 -3.17 30.40 -12.78
CA LEU A 248 -4.63 30.39 -12.59
C LEU A 248 -5.16 28.97 -12.36
N ASP A 249 -4.56 27.94 -12.95
CA ASP A 249 -4.98 26.55 -12.77
C ASP A 249 -4.70 26.09 -11.33
N VAL A 250 -3.54 26.50 -10.77
CA VAL A 250 -3.17 26.26 -9.36
C VAL A 250 -4.16 26.93 -8.42
N PHE A 251 -4.52 28.19 -8.69
CA PHE A 251 -5.56 28.91 -7.94
C PHE A 251 -6.91 28.19 -8.02
N CYS A 252 -7.34 27.77 -9.21
CA CYS A 252 -8.60 27.05 -9.41
C CYS A 252 -8.60 25.71 -8.66
N ALA A 253 -7.51 24.94 -8.71
CA ALA A 253 -7.38 23.69 -7.98
C ALA A 253 -7.44 23.89 -6.46
N MET A 254 -6.76 24.91 -5.93
CA MET A 254 -6.84 25.32 -4.52
C MET A 254 -8.28 25.66 -4.13
N ALA A 255 -8.95 26.52 -4.90
CA ALA A 255 -10.33 26.94 -4.62
C ALA A 255 -11.30 25.76 -4.66
N TYR A 256 -11.14 24.86 -5.64
CA TYR A 256 -11.94 23.63 -5.76
C TYR A 256 -11.77 22.71 -4.55
N TRP A 257 -10.55 22.52 -4.07
CA TRP A 257 -10.29 21.72 -2.87
C TRP A 257 -10.87 22.35 -1.59
N ILE A 258 -10.79 23.67 -1.44
CA ILE A 258 -11.39 24.38 -0.31
C ILE A 258 -12.92 24.25 -0.35
N ASP A 259 -13.53 24.43 -1.52
CA ASP A 259 -14.97 24.40 -1.70
C ASP A 259 -15.60 23.05 -1.34
N TYR A 260 -14.88 21.94 -1.58
CA TYR A 260 -15.35 20.59 -1.21
C TYR A 260 -15.71 20.45 0.27
N ASN A 261 -14.94 21.07 1.18
CA ASN A 261 -15.25 21.13 2.61
C ASN A 261 -14.99 22.53 3.16
N ARG A 262 -15.74 23.50 2.63
CA ARG A 262 -15.52 24.93 2.89
C ARG A 262 -15.54 25.29 4.37
N LYS A 263 -16.43 24.68 5.16
CA LYS A 263 -16.61 24.99 6.59
C LYS A 263 -15.31 24.81 7.38
N GLU A 264 -14.57 23.74 7.09
CA GLU A 264 -13.34 23.41 7.81
C GLU A 264 -12.10 23.96 7.10
N ARG A 265 -12.11 24.03 5.76
CA ARG A 265 -10.91 24.37 4.96
C ARG A 265 -10.71 25.86 4.74
N ILE A 266 -11.74 26.69 4.88
CA ILE A 266 -11.65 28.15 4.61
C ILE A 266 -10.60 28.86 5.48
N VAL A 267 -10.35 28.34 6.69
CA VAL A 267 -9.31 28.87 7.60
C VAL A 267 -7.90 28.72 7.04
N LEU A 268 -7.70 27.79 6.11
CA LEU A 268 -6.40 27.53 5.46
C LEU A 268 -6.20 28.42 4.24
N ALA A 269 -7.26 29.06 3.73
CA ALA A 269 -7.21 29.80 2.48
C ALA A 269 -6.15 30.91 2.44
N PRO A 270 -5.98 31.76 3.48
CA PRO A 270 -4.94 32.80 3.45
C PRO A 270 -3.53 32.20 3.33
N LYS A 271 -3.27 31.10 4.06
CA LYS A 271 -1.99 30.40 4.06
C LYS A 271 -1.71 29.75 2.71
N MET A 272 -2.72 29.11 2.11
CA MET A 272 -2.59 28.50 0.79
C MET A 272 -2.41 29.55 -0.30
N LEU A 273 -3.19 30.63 -0.27
CA LEU A 273 -3.10 31.72 -1.25
C LEU A 273 -1.72 32.39 -1.23
N ARG A 274 -1.14 32.60 -0.03
CA ARG A 274 0.19 33.21 0.11
C ARG A 274 1.34 32.28 -0.31
N ASN A 275 1.26 31.00 0.03
CA ASN A 275 2.41 30.09 -0.09
C ASN A 275 2.35 29.18 -1.31
N CYS A 276 1.17 28.97 -1.90
CA CYS A 276 0.97 27.99 -2.96
C CYS A 276 0.66 28.65 -4.32
N VAL A 277 0.10 29.86 -4.34
CA VAL A 277 -0.31 30.53 -5.58
C VAL A 277 0.57 31.76 -5.83
N ARG A 278 1.34 31.72 -6.92
CA ARG A 278 2.19 32.83 -7.37
C ARG A 278 1.34 33.89 -8.06
N LEU A 279 0.58 34.69 -7.30
CA LEU A 279 -0.40 35.67 -7.82
C LEU A 279 0.19 36.67 -8.85
N MET A 280 1.49 36.94 -8.79
CA MET A 280 2.19 37.77 -9.78
C MET A 280 2.28 37.14 -11.17
N HIS A 281 2.12 35.82 -11.28
CA HIS A 281 2.10 35.10 -12.55
C HIS A 281 0.67 34.92 -13.11
N ILE A 282 -0.35 35.38 -12.39
CA ILE A 282 -1.73 35.45 -12.91
C ILE A 282 -1.93 36.82 -13.56
N SER A 283 -2.47 36.85 -14.78
CA SER A 283 -2.76 38.10 -15.45
C SER A 283 -3.82 38.92 -14.69
N PRO A 284 -3.74 40.26 -14.68
CA PRO A 284 -4.74 41.12 -14.04
C PRO A 284 -6.17 40.86 -14.53
N GLU A 285 -6.32 40.56 -15.82
CA GLU A 285 -7.62 40.24 -16.43
C GLU A 285 -8.21 38.95 -15.84
N CYS A 286 -7.38 37.93 -15.60
CA CYS A 286 -7.81 36.67 -14.98
C CYS A 286 -8.10 36.83 -13.48
N LEU A 287 -7.35 37.66 -12.76
CA LEU A 287 -7.64 37.99 -11.36
C LEU A 287 -9.06 38.59 -11.25
N VAL A 288 -9.39 39.60 -12.05
CA VAL A 288 -10.72 40.21 -12.03
C VAL A 288 -11.80 39.21 -12.49
N CYS A 289 -11.62 38.53 -13.63
CA CYS A 289 -12.71 37.73 -14.21
C CYS A 289 -12.97 36.38 -13.53
N LYS A 290 -11.97 35.75 -12.90
CA LYS A 290 -12.13 34.42 -12.27
C LYS A 290 -12.01 34.46 -10.75
N VAL A 291 -11.09 35.24 -10.18
CA VAL A 291 -10.88 35.27 -8.72
C VAL A 291 -12.03 36.01 -8.03
N GLU A 292 -12.60 37.06 -8.64
CA GLU A 292 -13.77 37.77 -8.08
C GLU A 292 -15.03 36.91 -7.96
N LYS A 293 -15.13 35.81 -8.71
CA LYS A 293 -16.26 34.89 -8.63
C LYS A 293 -16.23 34.02 -7.37
N VAL A 294 -15.10 33.96 -6.68
CA VAL A 294 -14.93 33.18 -5.45
C VAL A 294 -15.37 34.04 -4.26
N SER A 295 -16.67 34.06 -3.97
CA SER A 295 -17.26 35.00 -3.01
C SER A 295 -16.64 34.94 -1.61
N TRP A 296 -16.34 33.74 -1.11
CA TRP A 296 -15.77 33.52 0.22
C TRP A 296 -14.36 34.12 0.40
N LEU A 297 -13.67 34.40 -0.69
CA LEU A 297 -12.33 34.99 -0.68
C LEU A 297 -12.36 36.44 -0.20
N PHE A 298 -13.44 37.15 -0.47
CA PHE A 298 -13.65 38.56 -0.09
C PHE A 298 -14.25 38.71 1.30
N ASP A 299 -14.91 37.67 1.81
CA ASP A 299 -15.40 37.62 3.20
C ASP A 299 -14.24 37.50 4.20
N ASN A 300 -13.08 36.95 3.76
CA ASN A 300 -11.89 36.82 4.58
C ASN A 300 -10.96 38.04 4.40
N PRO A 301 -10.72 38.85 5.45
CA PRO A 301 -9.92 40.07 5.34
C PRO A 301 -8.44 39.80 5.02
N GLU A 302 -7.89 38.66 5.43
CA GLU A 302 -6.50 38.30 5.12
C GLU A 302 -6.33 37.90 3.66
N CYS A 303 -7.26 37.11 3.11
CA CYS A 303 -7.28 36.78 1.69
C CYS A 303 -7.39 38.06 0.84
N TRP A 304 -8.30 38.97 1.23
CA TRP A 304 -8.47 40.25 0.56
C TRP A 304 -7.21 41.13 0.61
N ALA A 305 -6.50 41.16 1.74
CA ALA A 305 -5.24 41.88 1.87
C ALA A 305 -4.17 41.34 0.90
N ILE A 306 -4.04 40.01 0.79
CA ILE A 306 -3.09 39.35 -0.12
C ILE A 306 -3.41 39.68 -1.58
N LEU A 307 -4.68 39.64 -1.98
CA LEU A 307 -5.08 39.97 -3.35
C LEU A 307 -4.84 41.43 -3.68
N ASN A 308 -5.19 42.34 -2.77
CA ASN A 308 -4.95 43.77 -2.97
C ASN A 308 -3.46 44.09 -3.10
N GLU A 309 -2.62 43.42 -2.32
CA GLU A 309 -1.17 43.54 -2.42
C GLU A 309 -0.70 43.12 -3.82
N ALA A 310 -1.15 41.97 -4.33
CA ALA A 310 -0.83 41.51 -5.67
C ALA A 310 -1.34 42.46 -6.77
N ILE A 311 -2.58 42.93 -6.69
CA ILE A 311 -3.17 43.88 -7.66
C ILE A 311 -2.36 45.20 -7.69
N ARG A 312 -1.96 45.71 -6.51
CA ARG A 312 -1.10 46.91 -6.42
C ARG A 312 0.26 46.66 -7.05
N CYS A 313 0.87 45.51 -6.80
CA CYS A 313 2.15 45.14 -7.42
C CYS A 313 2.04 45.08 -8.96
N HIS A 314 0.98 44.47 -9.49
CA HIS A 314 0.69 44.45 -10.93
C HIS A 314 0.53 45.86 -11.52
N ALA A 315 -0.19 46.76 -10.83
CA ALA A 315 -0.38 48.13 -11.27
C ALA A 315 0.93 48.93 -11.28
N LEU A 316 1.78 48.75 -10.27
CA LEU A 316 3.11 49.38 -10.19
C LEU A 316 4.05 48.86 -11.29
N TYR A 317 4.04 47.55 -11.56
CA TYR A 317 4.84 46.95 -12.62
C TYR A 317 4.48 47.48 -14.01
N ARG A 318 3.17 47.64 -14.31
CA ARG A 318 2.70 48.30 -15.55
C ARG A 318 3.14 49.76 -15.64
N SER A 319 3.19 50.47 -14.52
CA SER A 319 3.54 51.90 -14.48
C SER A 319 5.04 52.16 -14.65
N ASN A 320 5.89 51.21 -14.23
CA ASN A 320 7.36 51.33 -14.27
C ASN A 320 8.03 50.72 -15.52
N GLY A 321 7.27 50.31 -16.54
CA GLY A 321 7.85 49.86 -17.81
C GLY A 321 8.59 48.52 -17.77
N GLY A 322 8.38 47.69 -16.74
CA GLY A 322 8.95 46.35 -16.63
C GLY A 322 10.22 46.20 -15.79
N ASP A 323 10.78 47.28 -15.26
CA ASP A 323 11.88 47.19 -14.29
C ASP A 323 11.34 46.98 -12.87
N GLY A 324 11.78 45.87 -12.26
CA GLY A 324 11.17 45.18 -11.13
C GLY A 324 10.87 46.02 -9.87
N CYS A 325 9.72 45.71 -9.26
CA CYS A 325 9.37 46.17 -7.92
C CYS A 325 10.25 45.45 -6.88
N ALA A 326 10.73 46.14 -5.84
CA ALA A 326 11.55 45.55 -4.76
C ALA A 326 10.80 44.52 -3.88
N CYS A 327 9.52 44.24 -4.17
CA CYS A 327 8.74 43.16 -3.57
C CYS A 327 8.99 41.79 -4.24
N CYS A 328 9.85 41.73 -5.25
CA CYS A 328 10.08 40.55 -6.10
C CYS A 328 11.14 39.56 -5.57
N SER A 329 11.13 39.22 -4.28
CA SER A 329 11.99 38.16 -3.72
C SER A 329 11.20 37.22 -2.83
#